data_AF-A0A4Q1FP84-F1
#
_entry.id   AF-A0A4Q1FP84-F1
#
_cell.length_a   1.000
_cell.length_b   1.000
_cell.length_c   1.000
_cell.angle_alpha   90.00
_cell.angle_beta   90.00
_cell.angle_gamma   90.00
#
_symmetry.space_group_name_H-M   'P 1'
#
loop_
_entity.id
_entity.type
_entity.pdbx_description
1 polymer ?
#
loop_
_entity_poly.entity_id
_entity_poly.type
_entity_poly.pdbx_seq_one_letter_code
_entity_poly.pdbx_strand_id
1 'polypeptide(L)'
;MSKLRAAREQKNLTQEELSEKSRISVRTIQRIEAGTEPKGHTLRALAKALEIEEASLQDTIIIPEAEEEIIHEIIPEVNEEQKPEGNYSLIKIINLSSLLFTLLPPLNILVPLILMFTMKQRNRLVREIISVQIIWTVMAPIVFMLGIFLKLGRQFTLVLMITIVLSNIFLILRNAAEIDKNKKLYFKLNFNMI
;
A
#
# COMPACT_ATOMS: atom_id res chain seq x y z
N MET A 1 -21.68 -5.06 18.23
CA MET A 1 -22.68 -3.96 18.16
C MET A 1 -22.26 -3.06 17.02
N SER A 2 -23.16 -2.69 16.10
CA SER A 2 -22.84 -1.76 15.01
C SER A 2 -22.72 -0.32 15.54
N LYS A 3 -21.91 0.52 14.89
CA LYS A 3 -21.70 1.93 15.28
C LYS A 3 -23.00 2.72 15.32
N LEU A 4 -23.86 2.52 14.31
CA LEU A 4 -25.18 3.14 14.25
C LEU A 4 -26.04 2.75 15.47
N ARG A 5 -26.04 1.47 15.84
CA ARG A 5 -26.81 0.98 16.99
C ARG A 5 -26.31 1.60 18.30
N ALA A 6 -24.99 1.68 18.48
CA ALA A 6 -24.40 2.31 19.66
C ALA A 6 -24.76 3.81 19.77
N ALA A 7 -24.67 4.55 18.67
CA ALA A 7 -25.05 5.96 18.63
C ALA A 7 -26.55 6.18 18.89
N ARG A 8 -27.40 5.30 18.34
CA ARG A 8 -28.85 5.33 18.58
C ARG A 8 -29.18 5.08 20.05
N GLU A 9 -28.57 4.06 20.65
CA GLU A 9 -28.77 3.71 22.06
C GLU A 9 -28.25 4.82 22.99
N GLN A 10 -27.14 5.50 22.65
CA GLN A 10 -26.64 6.66 23.40
C GLN A 10 -27.63 7.84 23.42
N LYS A 11 -28.43 8.00 22.35
CA LYS A 11 -29.50 8.99 22.26
C LYS A 11 -30.85 8.48 22.76
N ASN A 12 -30.90 7.25 23.30
CA ASN A 12 -32.11 6.58 23.80
C ASN A 12 -33.25 6.49 22.77
N LEU A 13 -32.93 6.32 21.49
CA LEU A 13 -33.93 6.27 20.41
C LEU A 13 -34.27 4.82 20.04
N THR A 14 -35.51 4.55 19.66
CA THR A 14 -35.92 3.31 18.97
C THR A 14 -35.58 3.37 17.48
N GLN A 15 -35.67 2.24 16.75
CA GLN A 15 -35.43 2.23 15.30
C GLN A 15 -36.49 3.05 14.55
N GLU A 16 -37.72 3.04 15.06
CA GLU A 16 -38.87 3.78 14.58
C GLU A 16 -38.68 5.29 14.79
N GLU A 17 -38.26 5.71 15.99
CA GLU A 17 -37.99 7.13 16.30
C GLU A 17 -36.81 7.68 15.49
N LEU A 18 -35.75 6.88 15.30
CA LEU A 18 -34.64 7.28 14.42
C LEU A 18 -35.11 7.40 12.97
N SER A 19 -35.97 6.49 12.50
CA SER A 19 -36.57 6.53 11.16
C SER A 19 -37.33 7.83 10.92
N GLU A 20 -38.13 8.26 11.89
CA GLU A 20 -38.86 9.53 11.82
C GLU A 20 -37.92 10.73 11.82
N LYS A 21 -36.93 10.77 12.72
CA LYS A 21 -35.99 11.89 12.86
C LYS A 21 -35.07 12.03 11.64
N SER A 22 -34.63 10.93 11.04
CA SER A 22 -33.74 10.94 9.87
C SER A 22 -34.47 10.87 8.53
N ARG A 23 -35.80 10.63 8.51
CA ARG A 23 -36.58 10.34 7.29
C ARG A 23 -36.01 9.18 6.47
N ILE A 24 -35.45 8.17 7.14
CA ILE A 24 -34.89 6.96 6.52
C ILE A 24 -35.73 5.78 7.00
N SER A 25 -36.13 4.87 6.10
CA SER A 25 -37.00 3.77 6.51
C SER A 25 -36.37 2.87 7.59
N VAL A 26 -37.20 2.40 8.52
CA VAL A 26 -36.82 1.43 9.57
C VAL A 26 -36.04 0.24 8.98
N ARG A 27 -36.48 -0.29 7.83
CA ARG A 27 -35.79 -1.38 7.13
C ARG A 27 -34.37 -1.03 6.70
N THR A 28 -34.12 0.23 6.34
CA THR A 28 -32.78 0.70 5.96
C THR A 28 -31.91 0.83 7.20
N ILE A 29 -32.45 1.36 8.30
CA ILE A 29 -31.77 1.42 9.61
C ILE A 29 -31.38 0.01 10.07
N GLN A 30 -32.30 -0.96 10.01
CA GLN A 30 -32.03 -2.36 10.36
C GLN A 30 -30.91 -2.96 9.51
N ARG A 31 -30.92 -2.73 8.20
CA ARG A 31 -29.84 -3.19 7.31
C ARG A 31 -28.49 -2.57 7.66
N ILE A 32 -28.47 -1.30 8.06
CA ILE A 32 -27.24 -0.62 8.48
C ILE A 32 -26.77 -1.15 9.82
N GLU A 33 -27.68 -1.34 10.78
CA GLU A 33 -27.35 -1.94 12.06
C GLU A 33 -26.88 -3.40 11.94
N ALA A 34 -27.30 -4.12 10.90
CA ALA A 34 -26.86 -5.46 10.56
C ALA A 34 -25.52 -5.52 9.78
N GLY A 35 -24.94 -4.36 9.39
CA GLY A 35 -23.60 -4.28 8.79
C GLY A 35 -23.53 -3.64 7.39
N THR A 36 -24.62 -3.06 6.87
CA THR A 36 -24.56 -2.29 5.61
C THR A 36 -24.02 -0.87 5.87
N GLU A 37 -22.99 -0.43 5.17
CA GLU A 37 -22.49 0.95 5.35
C GLU A 37 -23.45 2.02 4.79
N PRO A 38 -23.78 3.07 5.56
CA PRO A 38 -24.56 4.20 5.06
C PRO A 38 -23.69 5.12 4.18
N LYS A 39 -24.22 5.51 3.02
CA LYS A 39 -23.53 6.39 2.05
C LYS A 39 -24.43 7.54 1.60
N GLY A 40 -23.80 8.65 1.20
CA GLY A 40 -24.48 9.80 0.60
C GLY A 40 -25.58 10.39 1.49
N HIS A 41 -26.79 10.54 0.94
CA HIS A 41 -27.94 11.13 1.65
C HIS A 41 -28.28 10.38 2.95
N THR A 42 -28.23 9.05 2.95
CA THR A 42 -28.56 8.23 4.12
C THR A 42 -27.60 8.48 5.28
N LEU A 43 -26.31 8.64 5.00
CA LEU A 43 -25.30 8.98 6.00
C LEU A 43 -25.58 10.35 6.61
N ARG A 44 -25.72 11.38 5.76
CA ARG A 44 -25.97 12.76 6.19
C ARG A 44 -27.21 12.88 7.04
N ALA A 45 -28.29 12.20 6.63
CA ALA A 45 -29.55 12.20 7.34
C ALA A 45 -29.46 11.54 8.71
N LEU A 46 -28.75 10.41 8.83
CA LEU A 46 -28.54 9.71 10.11
C LEU A 46 -27.59 10.48 11.02
N ALA A 47 -26.49 11.01 10.51
CA ALA A 47 -25.53 11.83 11.25
C ALA A 47 -26.19 13.07 11.83
N LYS A 48 -26.96 13.79 11.01
CA LYS A 48 -27.74 14.95 11.43
C LYS A 48 -28.82 14.61 12.46
N ALA A 49 -29.52 13.49 12.28
CA ALA A 49 -30.54 13.04 13.24
C ALA A 49 -29.92 12.62 14.58
N LEU A 50 -28.71 12.07 14.57
CA LEU A 50 -28.00 11.64 15.78
C LEU A 50 -27.09 12.74 16.36
N GLU A 51 -26.96 13.90 15.71
CA GLU A 51 -26.09 15.02 16.11
C GLU A 51 -24.64 14.57 16.31
N ILE A 52 -24.15 13.73 15.41
CA ILE A 52 -22.78 13.23 15.39
C ILE A 52 -22.16 13.51 14.03
N GLU A 53 -20.84 13.48 13.98
CA GLU A 53 -20.11 13.64 12.72
C GLU A 53 -20.36 12.44 11.78
N GLU A 54 -20.46 12.70 10.48
CA GLU A 54 -20.62 11.66 9.45
C GLU A 54 -19.53 10.59 9.53
N ALA A 55 -18.30 11.01 9.88
CA ALA A 55 -17.15 10.13 10.07
C ALA A 55 -17.32 9.12 11.22
N SER A 56 -18.15 9.44 12.23
CA SER A 56 -18.42 8.53 13.35
C SER A 56 -19.32 7.35 12.94
N LEU A 57 -20.13 7.53 11.89
CA LEU A 57 -21.01 6.48 11.34
C LEU A 57 -20.36 5.67 10.22
N GLN A 58 -19.19 6.10 9.75
CA GLN A 58 -18.37 5.39 8.78
C GLN A 58 -17.13 4.81 9.46
N ASP A 59 -16.56 3.77 8.87
CA ASP A 59 -15.18 3.39 9.13
C ASP A 59 -14.29 4.29 8.28
N THR A 60 -14.24 5.59 8.60
CA THR A 60 -13.49 6.53 7.78
C THR A 60 -11.99 6.37 8.06
N ILE A 61 -11.28 5.72 7.13
CA ILE A 61 -9.95 6.18 6.73
C ILE A 61 -10.16 7.57 6.15
N ILE A 62 -9.94 8.60 6.96
CA ILE A 62 -10.15 10.00 6.59
C ILE A 62 -9.00 10.41 5.67
N ILE A 63 -9.32 10.74 4.42
CA ILE A 63 -8.53 11.67 3.61
C ILE A 63 -9.36 12.95 3.54
N PRO A 64 -8.93 14.05 4.17
CA PRO A 64 -9.45 15.37 3.84
C PRO A 64 -8.32 16.26 3.31
N GLU A 65 -8.54 16.82 2.13
CA GLU A 65 -7.82 18.00 1.66
C GLU A 65 -8.29 19.24 2.43
N ALA A 66 -7.33 20.14 2.64
CA ALA A 66 -7.45 21.57 2.96
C ALA A 66 -7.64 22.02 4.44
N GLU A 67 -6.61 22.77 4.84
CA GLU A 67 -6.53 23.93 5.75
C GLU A 67 -6.40 23.73 7.28
N GLU A 68 -5.19 24.13 7.70
CA GLU A 68 -4.79 24.90 8.88
C GLU A 68 -4.68 24.25 10.28
N GLU A 69 -3.41 24.33 10.74
CA GLU A 69 -2.93 24.68 12.09
C GLU A 69 -3.15 23.73 13.28
N ILE A 70 -1.99 23.20 13.70
CA ILE A 70 -1.51 23.09 15.09
C ILE A 70 -2.45 22.35 16.04
N ILE A 71 -2.22 21.04 16.26
CA ILE A 71 -1.81 20.42 17.54
C ILE A 71 -1.33 18.99 17.20
N HIS A 72 -0.04 18.70 17.31
CA HIS A 72 0.41 17.31 17.42
C HIS A 72 1.51 17.20 18.49
N GLU A 73 1.10 17.24 19.75
CA GLU A 73 1.85 16.63 20.84
C GLU A 73 1.48 15.14 20.92
N ILE A 74 2.50 14.31 20.70
CA ILE A 74 2.73 12.99 21.30
C ILE A 74 1.61 11.95 21.11
N ILE A 75 1.67 11.24 19.98
CA ILE A 75 1.16 9.85 19.87
C ILE A 75 2.33 9.00 19.36
N PRO A 76 2.62 7.83 19.95
CA PRO A 76 3.75 7.01 19.53
C PRO A 76 3.56 6.61 18.07
N GLU A 77 4.62 6.65 17.27
CA GLU A 77 4.65 6.13 15.90
C GLU A 77 4.24 4.64 15.88
N VAL A 78 2.94 4.38 15.80
CA VAL A 78 2.42 3.13 15.26
C VAL A 78 2.57 3.29 13.76
N ASN A 79 3.63 2.72 13.21
CA ASN A 79 3.79 2.52 11.78
C ASN A 79 2.52 1.81 11.26
N GLU A 80 1.60 2.59 10.71
CA GLU A 80 0.51 2.09 9.87
C GLU A 80 1.14 1.54 8.59
N GLU A 81 1.69 0.32 8.68
CA GLU A 81 1.89 -0.52 7.52
C GLU A 81 0.48 -0.85 6.97
N GLN A 82 -0.01 0.05 6.12
CA GLN A 82 -1.17 -0.13 5.25
C GLN A 82 -1.21 -1.58 4.76
N LYS A 83 -2.16 -2.38 5.28
CA LYS A 83 -2.36 -3.77 4.83
C LYS A 83 -2.62 -3.74 3.32
N PRO A 84 -1.72 -4.30 2.48
CA PRO A 84 -1.92 -4.30 1.04
C PRO A 84 -3.18 -5.09 0.67
N GLU A 85 -4.15 -4.45 0.01
CA GLU A 85 -5.27 -5.11 -0.69
C GLU A 85 -4.80 -5.88 -1.96
N GLY A 86 -3.55 -6.29 -1.99
CA GLY A 86 -2.89 -6.90 -3.15
C GLY A 86 -2.79 -8.41 -3.07
N ASN A 87 -2.98 -9.08 -4.20
CA ASN A 87 -2.71 -10.51 -4.28
C ASN A 87 -1.18 -10.74 -4.21
N TYR A 88 -0.68 -11.12 -3.04
CA TYR A 88 0.76 -11.33 -2.80
C TYR A 88 1.41 -12.35 -3.72
N SER A 89 0.65 -13.35 -4.19
CA SER A 89 1.16 -14.30 -5.17
C SER A 89 1.50 -13.60 -6.49
N LEU A 90 0.66 -12.65 -6.93
CA LEU A 90 0.93 -11.83 -8.12
C LEU A 90 2.07 -10.86 -7.88
N ILE A 91 2.14 -10.22 -6.70
CA ILE A 91 3.25 -9.32 -6.34
C ILE A 91 4.59 -10.08 -6.36
N LYS A 92 4.61 -11.31 -5.84
CA LYS A 92 5.77 -12.21 -5.87
C LYS A 92 6.17 -12.55 -7.31
N ILE A 93 5.21 -12.87 -8.17
CA ILE A 93 5.47 -13.13 -9.61
C ILE A 93 6.05 -11.90 -10.28
N ILE A 94 5.51 -10.70 -10.01
CA ILE A 94 6.03 -9.44 -10.55
C ILE A 94 7.50 -9.25 -10.12
N ASN A 95 7.84 -9.41 -8.84
CA ASN A 95 9.22 -9.30 -8.37
C ASN A 95 10.14 -10.35 -9.03
N LEU A 96 9.72 -11.62 -9.05
CA LEU A 96 10.49 -12.72 -9.64
C LEU A 96 10.66 -12.60 -11.16
N SER A 97 9.75 -11.93 -11.86
CA SER A 97 9.84 -11.76 -13.31
C SER A 97 11.12 -11.03 -13.75
N SER A 98 11.65 -10.15 -12.90
CA SER A 98 12.93 -9.45 -13.10
C SER A 98 14.12 -10.42 -13.25
N LEU A 99 14.04 -11.60 -12.62
CA LEU A 99 15.13 -12.58 -12.60
C LEU A 99 15.47 -13.09 -14.01
N LEU A 100 14.46 -13.28 -14.87
CA LEU A 100 14.63 -13.75 -16.25
C LEU A 100 15.45 -12.78 -17.10
N PHE A 101 15.48 -11.50 -16.72
CA PHE A 101 16.11 -10.43 -17.47
C PHE A 101 17.24 -9.75 -16.70
N THR A 102 17.79 -10.42 -15.67
CA THR A 102 18.89 -9.90 -14.83
C THR A 102 20.10 -9.41 -15.64
N LEU A 103 20.41 -10.09 -16.75
CA LEU A 103 21.54 -9.75 -17.63
C LEU A 103 21.23 -8.65 -18.65
N LEU A 104 19.95 -8.23 -18.76
CA LEU A 104 19.46 -7.25 -19.72
C LEU A 104 18.80 -6.09 -18.95
N PRO A 105 19.58 -5.08 -18.52
CA PRO A 105 19.13 -4.10 -17.53
C PRO A 105 17.85 -3.33 -17.89
N PRO A 106 17.56 -2.97 -19.16
CA PRO A 106 16.27 -2.34 -19.46
C PRO A 106 15.08 -3.29 -19.25
N LEU A 107 15.28 -4.59 -19.52
CA LEU A 107 14.22 -5.60 -19.44
C LEU A 107 13.94 -6.02 -18.00
N ASN A 108 14.92 -5.94 -17.07
CA ASN A 108 14.69 -6.27 -15.67
C ASN A 108 13.67 -5.33 -14.98
N ILE A 109 13.51 -4.09 -15.47
CA ILE A 109 12.51 -3.11 -15.02
C ILE A 109 11.24 -3.22 -15.86
N LEU A 110 11.40 -3.33 -17.18
CA LEU A 110 10.28 -3.29 -18.13
C LEU A 110 9.29 -4.44 -17.91
N VAL A 111 9.77 -5.66 -17.65
CA VAL A 111 8.88 -6.81 -17.47
C VAL A 111 8.02 -6.69 -16.21
N PRO A 112 8.56 -6.40 -15.01
CA PRO A 112 7.75 -6.09 -13.83
C PRO A 112 6.77 -4.95 -14.06
N LEU A 113 7.18 -3.91 -14.79
CA LEU A 113 6.33 -2.76 -15.12
C LEU A 113 5.15 -3.16 -16.01
N ILE A 114 5.40 -3.93 -17.07
CA ILE A 114 4.32 -4.47 -17.93
C ILE A 114 3.38 -5.34 -17.10
N LEU A 115 3.92 -6.24 -16.27
CA LEU A 115 3.11 -7.12 -15.42
C LEU A 115 2.28 -6.35 -14.38
N MET A 116 2.79 -5.26 -13.82
CA MET A 116 2.04 -4.37 -12.95
C MET A 116 0.75 -3.86 -13.64
N PHE A 117 0.85 -3.43 -14.90
CA PHE A 117 -0.31 -2.95 -15.66
C PHE A 117 -1.25 -4.07 -16.10
N THR A 118 -0.72 -5.19 -16.61
CA THR A 118 -1.55 -6.30 -17.10
C THR A 118 -2.27 -7.04 -15.97
N MET A 119 -1.62 -7.21 -14.81
CA MET A 119 -2.21 -7.87 -13.64
C MET A 119 -3.01 -6.91 -12.73
N LYS A 120 -3.12 -5.62 -13.12
CA LYS A 120 -3.79 -4.57 -12.35
C LYS A 120 -3.30 -4.43 -10.90
N GLN A 121 -2.04 -4.77 -10.62
CA GLN A 121 -1.45 -4.70 -9.28
C GLN A 121 -0.71 -3.37 -9.07
N ARG A 122 -1.44 -2.27 -8.82
CA ARG A 122 -0.85 -0.91 -8.65
C ARG A 122 -0.47 -0.55 -7.21
N ASN A 123 -0.27 -1.57 -6.38
CA ASN A 123 -0.04 -1.43 -4.94
C ASN A 123 1.32 -0.80 -4.65
N ARG A 124 1.44 -0.19 -3.47
CA ARG A 124 2.70 0.42 -3.00
C ARG A 124 3.89 -0.55 -3.11
N LEU A 125 3.74 -1.79 -2.65
CA LEU A 125 4.79 -2.81 -2.74
C LEU A 125 5.30 -3.06 -4.17
N VAL A 126 4.41 -3.04 -5.18
CA VAL A 126 4.81 -3.26 -6.58
C VAL A 126 5.61 -2.08 -7.11
N ARG A 127 5.20 -0.85 -6.77
CA ARG A 127 5.94 0.37 -7.14
C ARG A 127 7.31 0.42 -6.47
N GLU A 128 7.38 0.00 -5.20
CA GLU A 128 8.65 -0.11 -4.48
C GLU A 128 9.56 -1.17 -5.11
N ILE A 129 9.05 -2.36 -5.50
CA ILE A 129 9.84 -3.37 -6.24
C ILE A 129 10.47 -2.76 -7.49
N ILE A 130 9.68 -2.07 -8.31
CA ILE A 130 10.17 -1.47 -9.56
C ILE A 130 11.17 -0.36 -9.25
N SER A 131 10.91 0.47 -8.23
CA SER A 131 11.81 1.54 -7.80
C SER A 131 13.17 1.00 -7.33
N VAL A 132 13.19 -0.12 -6.58
CA VAL A 132 14.43 -0.79 -6.19
C VAL A 132 15.19 -1.30 -7.40
N GLN A 133 14.51 -1.89 -8.39
CA GLN A 133 15.14 -2.32 -9.65
C GLN A 133 15.75 -1.12 -10.41
N ILE A 134 15.07 0.03 -10.45
CA ILE A 134 15.61 1.24 -11.09
C ILE A 134 16.89 1.71 -10.39
N ILE A 135 16.86 1.83 -9.05
CA ILE A 135 18.03 2.25 -8.28
C ILE A 135 19.20 1.28 -8.52
N TRP A 136 18.94 -0.03 -8.42
CA TRP A 136 19.99 -1.02 -8.64
C TRP A 136 20.56 -0.97 -10.05
N THR A 137 19.70 -0.88 -11.07
CA THR A 137 20.10 -0.80 -12.49
C THR A 137 20.91 0.45 -12.80
N VAL A 138 20.65 1.58 -12.13
CA VAL A 138 21.46 2.81 -12.26
C VAL A 138 22.77 2.71 -11.48
N MET A 139 22.74 2.13 -10.28
CA MET A 139 23.93 2.00 -9.42
C MET A 139 24.97 1.01 -9.96
N ALA A 140 24.53 -0.11 -10.54
CA ALA A 140 25.41 -1.16 -11.06
C ALA A 140 26.47 -0.65 -12.08
N PRO A 141 26.13 0.10 -13.14
CA PRO A 141 27.13 0.63 -14.07
C PRO A 141 28.06 1.65 -13.41
N ILE A 142 27.59 2.43 -12.44
CA ILE A 142 28.44 3.37 -11.69
C ILE A 142 29.51 2.60 -10.91
N VAL A 143 29.10 1.57 -10.16
CA VAL A 143 30.02 0.70 -9.41
C VAL A 143 30.99 -0.03 -10.35
N PHE A 144 30.51 -0.51 -11.49
CA PHE A 144 31.35 -1.15 -12.50
C PHE A 144 32.41 -0.19 -13.07
N MET A 145 32.01 1.04 -13.43
CA MET A 145 32.93 2.06 -13.93
C MET A 145 33.99 2.42 -12.89
N LEU A 146 33.59 2.63 -11.64
CA LEU A 146 34.53 2.87 -10.53
C LEU A 146 35.54 1.73 -10.41
N GLY A 147 35.09 0.48 -10.49
CA GLY A 147 35.97 -0.70 -10.46
C GLY A 147 36.98 -0.73 -11.61
N ILE A 148 36.60 -0.29 -12.82
CA ILE A 148 37.51 -0.16 -13.95
C ILE A 148 38.55 0.94 -13.70
N PHE A 149 38.13 2.11 -13.20
CA PHE A 149 39.04 3.24 -12.94
C PHE A 149 40.14 2.91 -11.93
N LEU A 150 39.88 2.00 -10.99
CA LEU A 150 40.87 1.53 -10.02
C LEU A 150 41.99 0.65 -10.62
N LYS A 151 41.84 0.17 -11.86
CA LYS A 151 42.85 -0.62 -12.60
C LYS A 151 43.40 -1.85 -11.83
N LEU A 152 42.55 -2.52 -11.04
CA LEU A 152 42.90 -3.70 -10.22
C LEU A 152 43.19 -4.99 -11.04
N GLY A 153 43.12 -4.92 -12.37
CA GLY A 153 43.41 -6.04 -13.27
C GLY A 153 42.19 -6.87 -13.68
N ARG A 154 42.36 -7.73 -14.70
CA ARG A 154 41.27 -8.47 -15.35
C ARG A 154 40.52 -9.44 -14.43
N GLN A 155 41.23 -10.15 -13.55
CA GLN A 155 40.60 -11.10 -12.62
C GLN A 155 39.63 -10.39 -11.67
N PHE A 156 40.03 -9.22 -11.17
CA PHE A 156 39.16 -8.38 -10.36
C PHE A 156 37.92 -7.94 -11.15
N THR A 157 38.06 -7.49 -12.39
CA THR A 157 36.92 -7.08 -13.23
C THR A 157 35.91 -8.22 -13.42
N LEU A 158 36.37 -9.46 -13.63
CA LEU A 158 35.50 -10.63 -13.76
C LEU A 158 34.77 -10.93 -12.45
N VAL A 159 35.48 -10.91 -11.33
CA VAL A 159 34.87 -11.10 -9.99
C VAL A 159 33.83 -10.01 -9.73
N LEU A 160 34.16 -8.75 -9.97
CA LEU A 160 33.26 -7.61 -9.82
C LEU A 160 31.97 -7.78 -10.63
N MET A 161 32.10 -8.19 -11.90
CA MET A 161 30.96 -8.42 -12.79
C MET A 161 30.04 -9.52 -12.25
N ILE A 162 30.62 -10.64 -11.81
CA ILE A 162 29.87 -11.76 -11.20
C ILE A 162 29.19 -11.28 -9.91
N THR A 163 29.90 -10.55 -9.04
CA THR A 163 29.36 -10.02 -7.79
C THR A 163 28.18 -9.06 -8.03
N ILE A 164 28.24 -8.19 -9.04
CA ILE A 164 27.14 -7.29 -9.39
C ILE A 164 25.90 -8.09 -9.79
N VAL A 165 26.05 -9.11 -10.64
CA VAL A 165 24.92 -9.96 -11.07
C VAL A 165 24.35 -10.74 -9.88
N LEU A 166 25.20 -11.35 -9.07
CA LEU A 166 24.77 -12.11 -7.89
C LEU A 166 24.06 -11.22 -6.87
N SER A 167 24.52 -9.98 -6.68
CA SER A 167 23.87 -9.02 -5.78
C SER A 167 22.47 -8.64 -6.29
N ASN A 168 22.28 -8.50 -7.61
CA ASN A 168 20.94 -8.29 -8.18
C ASN A 168 20.00 -9.46 -7.89
N ILE A 169 20.48 -10.69 -8.16
CA ILE A 169 19.74 -11.92 -7.91
C ILE A 169 19.38 -12.03 -6.42
N PHE A 170 20.34 -11.77 -5.54
CA PHE A 170 20.13 -11.78 -4.10
C PHE A 170 19.04 -10.80 -3.68
N LEU A 171 19.07 -9.57 -4.21
CA LEU A 171 18.07 -8.55 -3.94
C LEU A 171 16.66 -9.05 -4.30
N ILE A 172 16.50 -9.59 -5.51
CA ILE A 172 15.22 -10.11 -6.02
C ILE A 172 14.73 -11.28 -5.15
N LEU A 173 15.59 -12.25 -4.87
CA LEU A 173 15.22 -13.43 -4.09
C LEU A 173 14.92 -13.09 -2.63
N ARG A 174 15.68 -12.17 -2.01
CA ARG A 174 15.45 -11.73 -0.63
C ARG A 174 14.11 -11.01 -0.50
N ASN A 175 13.77 -10.16 -1.46
CA ASN A 175 12.44 -9.53 -1.53
C ASN A 175 11.34 -10.58 -1.74
N ALA A 176 11.52 -11.54 -2.65
CA ALA A 176 10.54 -12.61 -2.87
C ALA A 176 10.27 -13.43 -1.59
N ALA A 177 11.34 -13.78 -0.85
CA ALA A 177 11.23 -14.51 0.40
C ALA A 177 10.53 -13.71 1.50
N GLU A 178 10.75 -12.40 1.56
CA GLU A 178 10.12 -11.52 2.54
C GLU A 178 8.64 -11.27 2.23
N ILE A 179 8.28 -11.10 0.95
CA ILE A 179 6.89 -11.02 0.50
C ILE A 179 6.14 -12.29 0.87
N ASP A 180 6.78 -13.45 0.76
CA ASP A 180 6.17 -14.74 1.07
C ASP A 180 5.86 -14.86 2.57
N LYS A 181 6.87 -14.61 3.42
CA LYS A 181 6.81 -14.77 4.88
C LYS A 181 6.03 -13.67 5.58
N ASN A 182 6.36 -12.42 5.28
CA ASN A 182 5.97 -11.26 6.08
C ASN A 182 5.09 -10.29 5.32
N LYS A 183 4.73 -10.59 4.06
CA LYS A 183 3.82 -9.76 3.24
C LYS A 183 4.32 -8.32 3.04
N LYS A 184 5.65 -8.14 3.12
CA LYS A 184 6.34 -6.86 2.93
C LYS A 184 7.64 -7.05 2.14
N LEU A 185 8.24 -5.95 1.70
CA LEU A 185 9.57 -5.98 1.09
C LEU A 185 10.66 -5.97 2.15
N TYR A 186 11.77 -6.64 1.85
CA TYR A 186 12.97 -6.55 2.66
C TYR A 186 13.71 -5.25 2.35
N PHE A 187 13.97 -5.02 1.07
CA PHE A 187 14.47 -3.74 0.57
C PHE A 187 13.29 -2.83 0.28
N LYS A 188 12.89 -2.04 1.28
CA LYS A 188 11.85 -1.01 1.19
C LYS A 188 12.46 0.35 0.86
N LEU A 189 11.72 1.15 0.10
CA LEU A 189 12.07 2.54 -0.17
C LEU A 189 11.03 3.45 0.49
N ASN A 190 11.47 4.59 1.00
CA ASN A 190 10.57 5.58 1.59
C ASN A 190 9.82 6.40 0.52
N PHE A 191 10.15 6.22 -0.75
CA PHE A 191 9.55 6.90 -1.90
C PHE A 191 9.32 5.91 -3.05
N ASN A 192 8.38 6.24 -3.92
CA ASN A 192 8.12 5.52 -5.17
C ASN A 192 8.55 6.40 -6.33
N MET A 193 9.26 5.83 -7.31
CA MET A 193 9.72 6.55 -8.50
C MET A 193 8.66 6.58 -9.62
N ILE A 194 7.56 5.83 -9.47
CA ILE A 194 6.45 5.64 -10.43
C ILE A 194 5.11 5.69 -9.69
#